data_AF-A0A0V0ZDN6-F1
#
_entry.id   AF-A0A0V0ZDN6-F1
#
_cell.length_a   1.000
_cell.length_b   1.000
_cell.length_c   1.000
_cell.angle_alpha   90.00
_cell.angle_beta   90.00
_cell.angle_gamma   90.00
#
_symmetry.space_group_name_H-M   'P 1'
#
loop_
_entity.id
_entity.type
_entity.pdbx_description
1 polymer ?
#
loop_
_entity_poly.entity_id
_entity_poly.type
_entity_poly.pdbx_seq_one_letter_code
_entity_poly.pdbx_strand_id
1 'polypeptide(L)'
;LSCDYLELESIYPSFLNAYRCNLEKQDISELMSQYENLCDSRLKHLLNLQTSMDSVEFSSSTVASLIKLFKAEKSVWRLLRIFTKDRFSNDDSSFEDGRDVSEIITVNSNDADKWNFLLKNDKTFREMRLIMECCEQNAATWLEECSLPENLHSRTLWSATLSSLYDNAGSRSKRSTVTEMDPDAPFRQNRPLHPEDENEQERFYLWIFRYIRAGCINSAVDLCSEYGMHWLAVSLLGAVPDSGNHYVQSNGKARVPLLRRTGNRKLWKRTCWSLVVERSLPPMERAVYGAVSGHLSSTLHGCRTWEDYLWACASSRSEDRFTKLIDWLDDGNVVTSADLHNQSRQIETELFREMFNDVNSIANQRQEADDEFQATFSSIICHFILQEYENMVEQGSLAIELISADVTVKDQFCRFFCHVVLTMLQLKLIENEFEPFRIIVEHYLAVLSKNRRHLLLQPFYIGQLSSSRKSEIYAKILQGIYFFFLFFSDNLFFWFFLHFRCYGTGRTLRVLELWRNRRYRHVGNVEPSFAWNNCPKSTNITSGAGFRAATIGERPTLSG
;
A
#
# COMPACT_ATOMS: atom_id res chain seq x y z
N LEU A 1 -23.81 18.87 0.43
CA LEU A 1 -23.30 19.02 1.81
C LEU A 1 -23.79 17.92 2.75
N SER A 2 -25.07 17.83 3.11
CA SER A 2 -25.55 16.86 4.13
C SER A 2 -25.37 15.38 3.73
N CYS A 3 -25.58 15.05 2.45
CA CYS A 3 -25.39 13.69 1.94
C CYS A 3 -23.90 13.29 1.88
N ASP A 4 -23.04 14.20 1.46
CA ASP A 4 -21.59 13.95 1.31
C ASP A 4 -20.91 13.76 2.68
N TYR A 5 -21.38 14.51 3.68
CA TYR A 5 -20.97 14.35 5.08
C TYR A 5 -21.48 13.01 5.66
N LEU A 6 -22.71 12.60 5.34
CA LEU A 6 -23.26 11.30 5.76
C LEU A 6 -22.43 10.11 5.26
N GLU A 7 -21.82 10.20 4.08
CA GLU A 7 -20.89 9.18 3.58
C GLU A 7 -19.48 9.29 4.17
N LEU A 8 -18.98 10.50 4.46
CA LEU A 8 -17.72 10.68 5.18
C LEU A 8 -17.77 10.05 6.57
N GLU A 9 -18.96 10.03 7.17
CA GLU A 9 -19.27 9.35 8.43
C GLU A 9 -19.47 7.83 8.28
N SER A 10 -19.69 7.28 7.07
CA SER A 10 -19.91 5.83 6.87
C SER A 10 -18.62 5.00 6.88
N ILE A 11 -17.45 5.63 6.84
CA ILE A 11 -16.16 4.94 6.85
C ILE A 11 -15.82 4.33 8.22
N TYR A 12 -16.19 4.99 9.32
CA TYR A 12 -15.92 4.53 10.69
C TYR A 12 -16.50 3.13 11.01
N PRO A 13 -17.81 2.85 10.78
CA PRO A 13 -18.35 1.50 11.00
C PRO A 13 -17.77 0.46 10.02
N SER A 14 -17.44 0.86 8.78
CA SER A 14 -16.85 -0.05 7.78
C SER A 14 -15.46 -0.53 8.19
N PHE A 15 -14.60 0.36 8.67
CA PHE A 15 -13.28 0.01 9.22
C PHE A 15 -13.40 -0.93 10.42
N LEU A 16 -14.30 -0.63 11.38
CA LEU A 16 -14.52 -1.51 12.53
C LEU A 16 -15.02 -2.90 12.13
N ASN A 17 -15.90 -2.99 11.12
CA ASN A 17 -16.42 -4.26 10.64
C ASN A 17 -15.32 -5.10 9.99
N ALA A 18 -14.49 -4.51 9.12
CA ALA A 18 -13.32 -5.16 8.53
C ALA A 18 -12.36 -5.66 9.63
N TYR A 19 -12.05 -4.84 10.64
CA TYR A 19 -11.20 -5.25 11.76
C TYR A 19 -11.76 -6.48 12.50
N ARG A 20 -13.06 -6.46 12.85
CA ARG A 20 -13.70 -7.60 13.54
C ARG A 20 -13.68 -8.89 12.71
N CYS A 21 -14.05 -8.82 11.44
CA CYS A 21 -14.13 -9.99 10.57
C CYS A 21 -12.76 -10.66 10.31
N ASN A 22 -11.66 -9.91 10.41
CA ASN A 22 -10.32 -10.45 10.20
C ASN A 22 -9.60 -10.79 11.52
N LEU A 23 -9.99 -10.18 12.65
CA LEU A 23 -9.56 -10.61 13.99
C LEU A 23 -9.96 -12.07 14.26
N GLU A 24 -11.15 -12.48 13.81
CA GLU A 24 -11.65 -13.86 13.90
C GLU A 24 -10.90 -14.84 12.99
N LYS A 25 -10.32 -14.37 11.89
CA LYS A 25 -9.63 -15.19 10.87
C LYS A 25 -8.10 -15.22 11.02
N GLN A 26 -7.53 -14.33 11.82
CA GLN A 26 -6.10 -14.05 11.93
C GLN A 26 -5.41 -13.59 10.62
N ASP A 27 -6.15 -13.34 9.54
CA ASP A 27 -5.60 -12.83 8.27
C ASP A 27 -5.43 -11.30 8.30
N ILE A 28 -4.27 -10.87 8.78
CA ILE A 28 -3.89 -9.45 8.89
C ILE A 28 -3.62 -8.85 7.50
N SER A 29 -3.24 -9.65 6.51
CA SER A 29 -2.96 -9.16 5.17
C SER A 29 -4.24 -8.79 4.41
N GLU A 30 -5.27 -9.63 4.53
CA GLU A 30 -6.59 -9.37 3.99
C GLU A 30 -7.28 -8.19 4.70
N LEU A 31 -7.01 -7.98 6.01
CA LEU A 31 -7.44 -6.76 6.71
C LEU A 31 -6.89 -5.48 6.06
N MET A 32 -5.57 -5.43 5.81
CA MET A 32 -4.94 -4.27 5.17
C MET A 32 -5.41 -4.10 3.72
N SER A 33 -5.70 -5.20 3.01
CA SER A 33 -6.32 -5.20 1.68
C SER A 33 -7.71 -4.54 1.69
N GLN A 34 -8.53 -4.88 2.68
CA GLN A 34 -9.86 -4.27 2.85
C GLN A 34 -9.78 -2.78 3.18
N TYR A 35 -8.82 -2.35 4.01
CA TYR A 35 -8.59 -0.92 4.25
C TYR A 35 -8.14 -0.17 2.99
N GLU A 36 -7.21 -0.72 2.20
CA GLU A 36 -6.79 -0.14 0.91
C GLU A 36 -7.99 0.07 -0.03
N ASN A 37 -8.87 -0.92 -0.13
CA ASN A 37 -10.09 -0.87 -0.96
C ASN A 37 -11.15 0.12 -0.45
N LEU A 38 -11.32 0.26 0.88
CA LEU A 38 -12.21 1.27 1.47
C LEU A 38 -11.71 2.70 1.21
N CYS A 39 -10.39 2.92 1.30
CA CYS A 39 -9.77 4.21 0.96
C CYS A 39 -9.91 4.53 -0.54
N ASP A 40 -9.66 3.55 -1.43
CA ASP A 40 -9.84 3.71 -2.88
C ASP A 40 -11.27 4.07 -3.27
N SER A 41 -12.26 3.39 -2.66
CA SER A 41 -13.68 3.67 -2.86
C SER A 41 -14.03 5.11 -2.44
N ARG A 42 -13.47 5.61 -1.33
CA ARG A 42 -13.70 6.98 -0.87
C ARG A 42 -12.98 8.02 -1.72
N LEU A 43 -11.76 7.73 -2.15
CA LEU A 43 -10.94 8.57 -3.03
C LEU A 43 -11.66 8.82 -4.36
N LYS A 44 -12.20 7.77 -5.00
CA LYS A 44 -13.02 7.89 -6.22
C LYS A 44 -14.24 8.80 -6.02
N HIS A 45 -14.93 8.68 -4.89
CA HIS A 45 -16.04 9.59 -4.56
C HIS A 45 -15.58 11.05 -4.40
N LEU A 46 -14.47 11.30 -3.71
CA LEU A 46 -13.94 12.65 -3.51
C LEU A 46 -13.46 13.30 -4.82
N LEU A 47 -12.87 12.55 -5.75
CA LEU A 47 -12.51 13.04 -7.09
C LEU A 47 -13.75 13.38 -7.94
N ASN A 48 -14.81 12.57 -7.86
CA ASN A 48 -16.09 12.87 -8.50
C ASN A 48 -16.75 14.13 -7.92
N LEU A 49 -16.66 14.34 -6.61
CA LEU A 49 -17.09 15.60 -6.00
C LEU A 49 -16.26 16.78 -6.51
N GLN A 50 -14.93 16.67 -6.52
CA GLN A 50 -14.04 17.74 -6.96
C GLN A 50 -14.37 18.20 -8.39
N THR A 51 -14.49 17.27 -9.33
CA THR A 51 -14.85 17.57 -10.74
C THR A 51 -16.26 18.13 -10.94
N SER A 52 -17.15 18.01 -9.94
CA SER A 52 -18.50 18.60 -9.96
C SER A 52 -18.59 19.99 -9.28
N MET A 53 -17.55 20.42 -8.55
CA MET A 53 -17.63 21.53 -7.58
C MET A 53 -16.77 22.76 -7.92
N ASP A 54 -16.34 22.92 -9.17
CA ASP A 54 -15.47 24.01 -9.69
C ASP A 54 -16.00 25.47 -9.52
N SER A 55 -17.08 25.69 -8.75
CA SER A 55 -17.70 27.01 -8.53
C SER A 55 -17.78 27.48 -7.07
N VAL A 56 -17.26 26.72 -6.09
CA VAL A 56 -17.31 27.11 -4.65
C VAL A 56 -15.97 26.88 -3.94
N GLU A 57 -15.18 27.95 -3.82
CA GLU A 57 -13.78 27.93 -3.38
C GLU A 57 -13.55 27.33 -1.97
N PHE A 58 -14.45 27.61 -1.00
CA PHE A 58 -14.23 27.25 0.40
C PHE A 58 -14.38 25.75 0.70
N SER A 59 -15.21 25.01 -0.03
CA SER A 59 -15.30 23.54 0.08
C SER A 59 -14.17 22.82 -0.67
N SER A 60 -13.54 23.48 -1.64
CA SER A 60 -12.52 22.88 -2.50
C SER A 60 -11.23 22.56 -1.73
N SER A 61 -10.81 23.44 -0.81
CA SER A 61 -9.58 23.26 -0.03
C SER A 61 -9.65 22.08 0.95
N THR A 62 -10.74 21.92 1.70
CA THR A 62 -10.97 20.75 2.57
C THR A 62 -11.05 19.47 1.76
N VAL A 63 -11.77 19.46 0.63
CA VAL A 63 -11.85 18.27 -0.26
C VAL A 63 -10.48 17.93 -0.84
N ALA A 64 -9.69 18.90 -1.29
CA ALA A 64 -8.32 18.67 -1.76
C ALA A 64 -7.40 18.10 -0.65
N SER A 65 -7.55 18.59 0.58
CA SER A 65 -6.79 18.12 1.76
C SER A 65 -7.19 16.68 2.13
N LEU A 66 -8.48 16.35 2.08
CA LEU A 66 -8.97 14.98 2.24
C LEU A 66 -8.50 14.06 1.11
N ILE A 67 -8.45 14.54 -0.14
CA ILE A 67 -7.92 13.77 -1.27
C ILE A 67 -6.43 13.44 -1.06
N LYS A 68 -5.61 14.42 -0.62
CA LYS A 68 -4.22 14.18 -0.20
C LYS A 68 -4.13 13.13 0.91
N LEU A 69 -4.93 13.30 1.97
CA LEU A 69 -4.96 12.39 3.12
C LEU A 69 -5.31 10.95 2.72
N PHE A 70 -6.37 10.74 1.95
CA PHE A 70 -6.80 9.40 1.52
C PHE A 70 -5.82 8.76 0.51
N LYS A 71 -5.11 9.57 -0.29
CA LYS A 71 -4.04 9.10 -1.17
C LYS A 71 -2.84 8.57 -0.37
N ALA A 72 -2.40 9.30 0.66
CA ALA A 72 -1.33 8.87 1.54
C ALA A 72 -1.74 7.71 2.49
N GLU A 73 -2.98 7.70 2.98
CA GLU A 73 -3.51 6.55 3.73
C GLU A 73 -3.51 5.27 2.88
N LYS A 74 -3.94 5.36 1.61
CA LYS A 74 -3.93 4.22 0.67
C LYS A 74 -2.50 3.71 0.42
N SER A 75 -1.51 4.60 0.25
CA SER A 75 -0.11 4.19 0.06
C SER A 75 0.48 3.53 1.32
N VAL A 76 0.18 4.04 2.52
CA VAL A 76 0.61 3.39 3.77
C VAL A 76 -0.05 2.03 3.97
N TRP A 77 -1.36 1.88 3.76
CA TRP A 77 -2.00 0.56 3.89
C TRP A 77 -1.42 -0.48 2.92
N ARG A 78 -1.11 -0.07 1.68
CA ARG A 78 -0.42 -0.90 0.70
C ARG A 78 0.99 -1.29 1.15
N LEU A 79 1.77 -0.34 1.66
CA LEU A 79 3.11 -0.61 2.19
C LEU A 79 3.06 -1.60 3.35
N LEU A 80 2.21 -1.34 4.34
CA LEU A 80 1.99 -2.25 5.47
C LEU A 80 1.59 -3.65 4.99
N ARG A 81 0.70 -3.75 3.98
CA ARG A 81 0.26 -5.04 3.40
C ARG A 81 1.41 -5.81 2.75
N ILE A 82 2.24 -5.14 1.95
CA ILE A 82 3.39 -5.74 1.25
C ILE A 82 4.43 -6.23 2.27
N PHE A 83 4.85 -5.37 3.19
CA PHE A 83 5.86 -5.72 4.19
C PHE A 83 5.36 -6.74 5.21
N THR A 84 4.08 -6.69 5.62
CA THR A 84 3.53 -7.65 6.58
C THR A 84 3.42 -9.05 5.98
N LYS A 85 3.17 -9.17 4.66
CA LYS A 85 3.29 -10.46 3.97
C LYS A 85 4.70 -11.02 4.10
N ASP A 86 5.71 -10.25 3.70
CA ASP A 86 7.09 -10.75 3.70
C ASP A 86 7.67 -10.99 5.11
N ARG A 87 7.45 -10.07 6.05
CA ARG A 87 8.00 -10.15 7.41
C ARG A 87 7.34 -11.22 8.28
N PHE A 88 6.04 -11.52 8.09
CA PHE A 88 5.31 -12.44 9.00
C PHE A 88 4.73 -13.70 8.33
N SER A 89 4.69 -13.81 7.00
CA SER A 89 4.24 -15.05 6.34
C SER A 89 5.40 -16.02 6.05
N ASN A 90 6.65 -15.57 6.18
CA ASN A 90 7.84 -16.38 5.85
C ASN A 90 8.44 -17.13 7.06
N ASP A 91 8.05 -16.82 8.29
CA ASP A 91 8.66 -17.40 9.51
C ASP A 91 8.32 -18.90 9.72
N ASP A 92 7.20 -19.38 9.15
CA ASP A 92 6.66 -20.73 9.44
C ASP A 92 7.05 -21.84 8.43
N SER A 93 7.89 -21.58 7.42
CA SER A 93 8.04 -22.55 6.29
C SER A 93 9.44 -22.85 5.72
N SER A 94 10.53 -22.31 6.28
CA SER A 94 11.88 -22.50 5.69
C SER A 94 13.02 -22.90 6.64
N PHE A 95 12.74 -23.28 7.89
CA PHE A 95 13.80 -23.71 8.83
C PHE A 95 13.52 -25.01 9.63
N GLU A 96 12.43 -25.75 9.34
CA GLU A 96 12.14 -27.06 9.95
C GLU A 96 12.05 -28.23 8.93
N ASP A 97 13.08 -28.45 8.12
CA ASP A 97 13.52 -29.83 7.81
C ASP A 97 15.05 -29.87 7.66
N GLY A 98 15.71 -30.84 8.30
CA GLY A 98 17.16 -30.89 8.49
C GLY A 98 17.96 -31.34 7.26
N ARG A 99 17.55 -30.92 6.04
CA ARG A 99 18.14 -31.34 4.76
C ARG A 99 18.19 -30.24 3.70
N ASP A 100 18.51 -29.01 4.09
CA ASP A 100 18.83 -27.97 3.12
C ASP A 100 20.14 -28.27 2.38
N VAL A 101 20.00 -28.53 1.08
CA VAL A 101 21.12 -28.39 0.15
C VAL A 101 21.31 -26.89 -0.06
N SER A 102 22.35 -26.31 0.53
CA SER A 102 22.69 -24.89 0.33
C SER A 102 22.68 -24.56 -1.16
N GLU A 103 21.86 -23.60 -1.57
CA GLU A 103 21.85 -23.13 -2.95
C GLU A 103 23.19 -22.46 -3.24
N ILE A 104 23.84 -22.84 -4.33
CA ILE A 104 25.16 -22.35 -4.73
C ILE A 104 25.02 -21.59 -6.04
N ILE A 105 25.49 -20.34 -6.05
CA ILE A 105 25.58 -19.55 -7.28
C ILE A 105 27.03 -19.34 -7.68
N THR A 106 27.24 -19.38 -9.00
CA THR A 106 28.53 -19.24 -9.67
C THR A 106 28.41 -18.23 -10.83
N VAL A 107 29.54 -17.84 -11.42
CA VAL A 107 29.59 -16.99 -12.64
C VAL A 107 28.65 -17.49 -13.74
N ASN A 108 28.58 -18.82 -13.93
CA ASN A 108 27.83 -19.47 -15.01
C ASN A 108 26.30 -19.49 -14.82
N SER A 109 25.79 -19.08 -13.65
CA SER A 109 24.34 -18.93 -13.41
C SER A 109 23.77 -17.77 -14.24
N ASN A 110 22.49 -17.83 -14.63
CA ASN A 110 21.88 -16.71 -15.38
C ASN A 110 21.69 -15.50 -14.47
N ASP A 111 21.63 -14.29 -15.04
CA ASP A 111 21.48 -13.06 -14.26
C ASP A 111 20.14 -13.03 -13.50
N ALA A 112 19.07 -13.62 -14.04
CA ALA A 112 17.80 -13.79 -13.31
C ALA A 112 17.93 -14.77 -12.13
N ASP A 113 18.73 -15.82 -12.24
CA ASP A 113 18.94 -16.77 -11.14
C ASP A 113 19.73 -16.10 -10.01
N LYS A 114 20.79 -15.35 -10.36
CA LYS A 114 21.56 -14.50 -9.43
C LYS A 114 20.66 -13.47 -8.73
N TRP A 115 19.73 -12.87 -9.48
CA TRP A 115 18.78 -11.89 -8.95
C TRP A 115 17.77 -12.52 -7.98
N ASN A 116 17.17 -13.65 -8.35
CA ASN A 116 16.19 -14.37 -7.52
C ASN A 116 16.83 -14.91 -6.24
N PHE A 117 18.10 -15.32 -6.31
CA PHE A 117 18.89 -15.77 -5.16
C PHE A 117 19.17 -14.66 -4.15
N LEU A 118 19.47 -13.42 -4.59
CA LEU A 118 19.48 -12.27 -3.68
C LEU A 118 18.10 -12.01 -3.09
N LEU A 119 17.04 -11.99 -3.91
CA LEU A 119 15.67 -11.76 -3.42
C LEU A 119 15.26 -12.78 -2.33
N LYS A 120 15.66 -14.05 -2.49
CA LYS A 120 15.41 -15.11 -1.51
C LYS A 120 16.30 -15.00 -0.27
N ASN A 121 17.62 -14.89 -0.44
CA ASN A 121 18.56 -15.12 0.65
C ASN A 121 18.96 -13.85 1.43
N ASP A 122 18.78 -12.68 0.81
CA ASP A 122 19.29 -11.41 1.31
C ASP A 122 18.15 -10.45 1.72
N LYS A 123 17.93 -10.33 3.04
CA LYS A 123 16.82 -9.53 3.61
C LYS A 123 16.91 -8.05 3.22
N THR A 124 18.10 -7.45 3.27
CA THR A 124 18.32 -6.04 2.94
C THR A 124 17.99 -5.78 1.46
N PHE A 125 18.40 -6.66 0.54
CA PHE A 125 18.06 -6.54 -0.88
C PHE A 125 16.55 -6.67 -1.10
N ARG A 126 15.94 -7.67 -0.45
CA ARG A 126 14.50 -7.92 -0.54
C ARG A 126 13.69 -6.71 -0.07
N GLU A 127 13.99 -6.13 1.10
CA GLU A 127 13.27 -4.94 1.58
C GLU A 127 13.43 -3.74 0.66
N MET A 128 14.61 -3.49 0.08
CA MET A 128 14.77 -2.45 -0.95
C MET A 128 13.86 -2.69 -2.17
N ARG A 129 13.70 -3.95 -2.59
CA ARG A 129 12.76 -4.32 -3.68
C ARG A 129 11.29 -4.15 -3.28
N LEU A 130 10.91 -4.41 -2.03
CA LEU A 130 9.55 -4.19 -1.52
C LEU A 130 9.20 -2.68 -1.43
N ILE A 131 10.17 -1.83 -1.07
CA ILE A 131 10.02 -0.36 -1.16
C ILE A 131 9.71 0.04 -2.60
N MET A 132 10.53 -0.44 -3.55
CA MET A 132 10.31 -0.14 -4.97
C MET A 132 8.95 -0.61 -5.47
N GLU A 133 8.56 -1.86 -5.16
CA GLU A 133 7.27 -2.41 -5.55
C GLU A 133 6.10 -1.57 -5.02
N CYS A 134 6.16 -1.15 -3.74
CA CYS A 134 5.14 -0.28 -3.18
C CYS A 134 5.06 1.07 -3.91
N CYS A 135 6.22 1.72 -4.15
CA CYS A 135 6.28 2.97 -4.89
C CYS A 135 5.78 2.81 -6.34
N GLU A 136 6.09 1.69 -7.01
CA GLU A 136 5.69 1.37 -8.38
C GLU A 136 4.18 1.13 -8.47
N GLN A 137 3.59 0.36 -7.54
CA GLN A 137 2.13 0.16 -7.47
C GLN A 137 1.38 1.47 -7.21
N ASN A 138 1.94 2.38 -6.41
CA ASN A 138 1.40 3.74 -6.26
C ASN A 138 1.40 4.45 -7.61
N ALA A 139 2.58 4.58 -8.25
CA ALA A 139 2.72 5.23 -9.55
C ALA A 139 1.84 4.61 -10.65
N ALA A 140 1.62 3.29 -10.67
CA ALA A 140 0.72 2.62 -11.59
C ALA A 140 -0.74 3.06 -11.40
N THR A 141 -1.20 3.18 -10.15
CA THR A 141 -2.54 3.70 -9.83
C THR A 141 -2.72 5.12 -10.42
N TRP A 142 -1.70 5.96 -10.29
CA TRP A 142 -1.71 7.32 -10.84
C TRP A 142 -1.61 7.38 -12.36
N LEU A 143 -0.95 6.40 -12.98
CA LEU A 143 -0.82 6.30 -14.43
C LEU A 143 -2.16 5.94 -15.09
N GLU A 144 -2.98 5.10 -14.45
CA GLU A 144 -4.35 4.80 -14.88
C GLU A 144 -5.28 6.03 -14.83
N GLU A 145 -5.05 6.96 -13.88
CA GLU A 145 -5.76 8.26 -13.80
C GLU A 145 -5.34 9.22 -14.94
N CYS A 146 -4.20 8.98 -15.61
CA CYS A 146 -3.66 9.85 -16.66
C CYS A 146 -3.96 9.30 -18.06
N SER A 147 -4.79 10.00 -18.85
CA SER A 147 -4.96 9.66 -20.27
C SER A 147 -3.67 9.89 -21.07
N LEU A 148 -3.27 8.88 -21.84
CA LEU A 148 -2.30 9.05 -22.92
C LEU A 148 -2.85 10.08 -23.93
N PRO A 149 -2.01 10.98 -24.49
CA PRO A 149 -2.45 11.89 -25.54
C PRO A 149 -2.90 11.09 -26.77
N GLU A 150 -4.13 11.29 -27.24
CA GLU A 150 -4.75 10.54 -28.35
C GLU A 150 -3.90 10.51 -29.64
N ASN A 151 -3.03 11.51 -29.82
CA ASN A 151 -2.17 11.67 -30.99
C ASN A 151 -0.89 10.82 -30.97
N LEU A 152 -0.58 10.08 -29.90
CA LEU A 152 0.72 9.41 -29.75
C LEU A 152 0.90 8.21 -30.70
N HIS A 153 -0.16 7.44 -30.95
CA HIS A 153 -0.08 6.15 -31.66
C HIS A 153 -0.04 6.23 -33.20
N SER A 154 -0.15 7.43 -33.80
CA SER A 154 -0.37 7.59 -35.25
C SER A 154 0.61 8.56 -35.94
N ARG A 155 1.72 8.93 -35.30
CA ARG A 155 2.66 9.93 -35.82
C ARG A 155 3.96 9.30 -36.32
N THR A 156 4.40 9.75 -37.49
CA THR A 156 5.73 9.42 -38.01
C THR A 156 6.79 10.20 -37.24
N LEU A 157 7.75 9.48 -36.65
CA LEU A 157 8.92 10.04 -35.97
C LEU A 157 9.61 11.13 -36.81
N TRP A 158 9.93 12.26 -36.18
CA TRP A 158 10.76 13.34 -36.72
C TRP A 158 10.26 13.93 -38.06
N SER A 159 8.93 13.94 -38.26
CA SER A 159 8.30 14.37 -39.51
C SER A 159 8.57 15.84 -39.87
N ALA A 160 8.69 16.73 -38.87
CA ALA A 160 8.98 18.14 -39.11
C ALA A 160 10.46 18.37 -39.50
N THR A 161 11.37 17.61 -38.88
CA THR A 161 12.80 17.57 -39.21
C THR A 161 13.03 17.04 -40.62
N LEU A 162 12.34 15.96 -41.00
CA LEU A 162 12.38 15.42 -42.35
C LEU A 162 11.86 16.43 -43.39
N SER A 163 10.73 17.09 -43.10
CA SER A 163 10.16 18.12 -43.98
C SER A 163 11.11 19.31 -44.15
N SER A 164 11.67 19.81 -43.04
CA SER A 164 12.70 20.85 -43.03
C SER A 164 13.95 20.44 -43.84
N LEU A 165 14.34 19.17 -43.84
CA LEU A 165 15.46 18.68 -44.65
C LEU A 165 15.18 18.74 -46.16
N TYR A 166 13.97 18.37 -46.60
CA TYR A 166 13.58 18.48 -48.00
C TYR A 166 13.45 19.95 -48.45
N ASP A 167 12.80 20.81 -47.65
CA ASP A 167 12.60 22.22 -47.99
C ASP A 167 13.92 23.01 -48.07
N ASN A 168 14.88 22.71 -47.19
CA ASN A 168 16.18 23.39 -47.17
C ASN A 168 17.12 22.98 -48.31
N ALA A 169 16.79 21.95 -49.11
CA ALA A 169 17.60 21.54 -50.27
C ALA A 169 17.74 22.65 -51.34
N GLY A 170 16.83 23.61 -51.38
CA GLY A 170 16.82 24.73 -52.33
C GLY A 170 17.22 26.11 -51.78
N SER A 171 17.36 26.29 -50.46
CA SER A 171 17.48 27.62 -49.84
C SER A 171 18.75 27.79 -49.00
N ARG A 172 19.49 28.88 -49.22
CA ARG A 172 20.75 29.20 -48.52
C ARG A 172 20.59 29.62 -47.05
N SER A 173 19.39 29.55 -46.49
CA SER A 173 19.15 29.83 -45.07
C SER A 173 19.52 28.61 -44.22
N LYS A 174 20.72 28.62 -43.65
CA LYS A 174 21.21 27.55 -42.76
C LYS A 174 20.39 27.49 -41.45
N ARG A 175 19.26 26.78 -41.45
CA ARG A 175 18.71 26.23 -40.20
C ARG A 175 19.66 25.13 -39.72
N SER A 176 20.06 25.21 -38.46
CA SER A 176 21.14 24.38 -37.88
C SER A 176 20.66 22.99 -37.44
N THR A 177 19.74 22.37 -38.18
CA THR A 177 19.22 21.04 -37.85
C THR A 177 20.18 19.92 -38.29
N VAL A 178 19.95 18.71 -37.77
CA VAL A 178 20.62 17.47 -38.24
C VAL A 178 20.52 17.29 -39.76
N THR A 179 21.50 16.61 -40.36
CA THR A 179 21.53 16.23 -41.78
C THR A 179 21.28 14.74 -42.04
N GLU A 180 21.19 13.94 -40.98
CA GLU A 180 20.95 12.49 -41.04
C GLU A 180 19.80 12.16 -40.07
N MET A 181 19.08 11.06 -40.31
CA MET A 181 17.82 10.71 -39.62
C MET A 181 17.95 9.46 -38.73
N ASP A 182 19.17 9.03 -38.41
CA ASP A 182 19.43 8.00 -37.41
C ASP A 182 19.37 8.57 -35.98
N PRO A 183 19.06 7.76 -34.95
CA PRO A 183 18.86 8.25 -33.58
C PRO A 183 20.07 8.96 -32.98
N ASP A 184 21.28 8.61 -33.42
CA ASP A 184 22.53 9.20 -32.94
C ASP A 184 22.91 10.48 -33.69
N ALA A 185 22.19 10.87 -34.75
CA ALA A 185 22.53 12.05 -35.56
C ALA A 185 22.56 13.37 -34.77
N PRO A 186 21.61 13.68 -33.86
CA PRO A 186 21.65 14.91 -33.06
C PRO A 186 22.91 15.00 -32.20
N PHE A 187 23.30 13.87 -31.60
CA PHE A 187 24.48 13.72 -30.77
C PHE A 187 25.77 13.81 -31.60
N ARG A 188 25.91 12.97 -32.64
CA ARG A 188 27.11 12.85 -33.48
C ARG A 188 27.44 14.12 -34.24
N GLN A 189 26.42 14.84 -34.71
CA GLN A 189 26.59 16.08 -35.47
C GLN A 189 26.61 17.33 -34.57
N ASN A 190 26.25 17.19 -33.29
CA ASN A 190 26.01 18.29 -32.34
C ASN A 190 25.05 19.34 -32.92
N ARG A 191 23.87 18.88 -33.38
CA ARG A 191 22.82 19.72 -33.98
C ARG A 191 21.45 19.31 -33.45
N PRO A 192 20.56 20.26 -33.10
CA PRO A 192 19.21 19.94 -32.66
C PRO A 192 18.35 19.38 -33.81
N LEU A 193 17.24 18.78 -33.42
CA LEU A 193 16.12 18.45 -34.31
C LEU A 193 15.33 19.73 -34.67
N HIS A 194 14.25 19.58 -35.44
CA HIS A 194 13.26 20.64 -35.51
C HIS A 194 12.61 20.85 -34.12
N PRO A 195 12.40 22.09 -33.65
CA PRO A 195 11.91 22.33 -32.28
C PRO A 195 10.58 21.65 -31.95
N GLU A 196 9.72 21.41 -32.93
CA GLU A 196 8.47 20.67 -32.75
C GLU A 196 8.74 19.20 -32.37
N ASP A 197 9.58 18.51 -33.14
CA ASP A 197 9.98 17.12 -32.87
C ASP A 197 10.76 16.99 -31.55
N GLU A 198 11.61 17.97 -31.22
CA GLU A 198 12.38 18.00 -29.97
C GLU A 198 11.46 18.08 -28.73
N ASN A 199 10.47 18.98 -28.76
CA ASN A 199 9.46 19.09 -27.70
C ASN A 199 8.57 17.84 -27.60
N GLU A 200 8.23 17.21 -28.73
CA GLU A 200 7.46 15.97 -28.74
C GLU A 200 8.26 14.78 -28.21
N GLN A 201 9.54 14.69 -28.56
CA GLN A 201 10.44 13.66 -28.04
C GLN A 201 10.70 13.82 -26.53
N GLU A 202 10.87 15.03 -26.01
CA GLU A 202 10.99 15.24 -24.54
C GLU A 202 9.71 14.81 -23.80
N ARG A 203 8.53 15.14 -24.34
CA ARG A 203 7.24 14.67 -23.79
C ARG A 203 7.11 13.14 -23.87
N PHE A 204 7.57 12.53 -24.95
CA PHE A 204 7.57 11.07 -25.10
C PHE A 204 8.45 10.40 -24.05
N TYR A 205 9.68 10.89 -23.84
CA TYR A 205 10.55 10.38 -22.78
C TYR A 205 9.95 10.55 -21.38
N LEU A 206 9.18 11.62 -21.12
CA LEU A 206 8.47 11.79 -19.84
C LEU A 206 7.40 10.70 -19.63
N TRP A 207 6.67 10.31 -20.68
CA TRP A 207 5.75 9.19 -20.61
C TRP A 207 6.47 7.86 -20.36
N ILE A 208 7.56 7.58 -21.10
CA ILE A 208 8.38 6.38 -20.88
C ILE A 208 8.94 6.34 -19.44
N PHE A 209 9.41 7.46 -18.90
CA PHE A 209 9.84 7.56 -17.50
C PHE A 209 8.70 7.22 -16.53
N ARG A 210 7.47 7.70 -16.78
CA ARG A 210 6.28 7.36 -15.96
C ARG A 210 5.95 5.87 -16.00
N TYR A 211 6.00 5.22 -17.18
CA TYR A 211 5.79 3.76 -17.28
C TYR A 211 6.87 2.98 -16.50
N ILE A 212 8.14 3.38 -16.59
CA ILE A 212 9.24 2.76 -15.84
C ILE A 212 9.03 2.97 -14.32
N ARG A 213 8.66 4.18 -13.92
CA ARG A 213 8.37 4.56 -12.52
C ARG A 213 7.17 3.80 -11.93
N ALA A 214 6.26 3.32 -12.78
CA ALA A 214 5.12 2.46 -12.45
C ALA A 214 5.43 0.95 -12.49
N GLY A 215 6.68 0.55 -12.80
CA GLY A 215 7.06 -0.86 -12.99
C GLY A 215 6.58 -1.48 -14.31
N CYS A 216 5.84 -0.74 -15.14
CA CYS A 216 5.23 -1.17 -16.39
C CYS A 216 6.21 -1.17 -17.58
N ILE A 217 7.42 -1.73 -17.41
CA ILE A 217 8.48 -1.64 -18.42
C ILE A 217 8.12 -2.32 -19.75
N ASN A 218 7.33 -3.41 -19.74
CA ASN A 218 6.87 -4.04 -20.98
C ASN A 218 5.96 -3.09 -21.77
N SER A 219 5.02 -2.42 -21.11
CA SER A 219 4.14 -1.41 -21.74
C SER A 219 4.94 -0.21 -22.28
N ALA A 220 6.04 0.16 -21.63
CA ALA A 220 6.98 1.16 -22.18
C ALA A 220 7.65 0.67 -23.47
N VAL A 221 8.07 -0.60 -23.53
CA VAL A 221 8.67 -1.22 -24.73
C VAL A 221 7.67 -1.31 -25.88
N ASP A 222 6.42 -1.68 -25.59
CA ASP A 222 5.33 -1.71 -26.57
C ASP A 222 5.06 -0.30 -27.12
N LEU A 223 4.93 0.70 -26.23
CA LEU A 223 4.73 2.10 -26.62
C LEU A 223 5.89 2.69 -27.45
N CYS A 224 7.14 2.35 -27.09
CA CYS A 224 8.32 2.67 -27.91
C CYS A 224 8.26 2.03 -29.30
N SER A 225 7.69 0.83 -29.41
CA SER A 225 7.55 0.12 -30.69
C SER A 225 6.44 0.71 -31.56
N GLU A 226 5.32 1.13 -30.96
CA GLU A 226 4.23 1.82 -31.65
C GLU A 226 4.64 3.22 -32.13
N TYR A 227 5.41 3.96 -31.33
CA TYR A 227 5.93 5.29 -31.70
C TYR A 227 7.10 5.24 -32.70
N GLY A 228 7.58 4.05 -33.08
CA GLY A 228 8.70 3.85 -34.01
C GLY A 228 10.10 4.02 -33.41
N MET A 229 10.22 4.26 -32.10
CA MET A 229 11.50 4.30 -31.36
C MET A 229 12.02 2.90 -31.02
N HIS A 230 12.20 2.05 -32.03
CA HIS A 230 12.61 0.66 -31.85
C HIS A 230 13.98 0.50 -31.16
N TRP A 231 14.90 1.46 -31.32
CA TRP A 231 16.18 1.43 -30.60
C TRP A 231 15.98 1.60 -29.08
N LEU A 232 15.08 2.49 -28.66
CA LEU A 232 14.73 2.68 -27.26
C LEU A 232 14.03 1.44 -26.70
N ALA A 233 13.11 0.84 -27.45
CA ALA A 233 12.45 -0.42 -27.09
C ALA A 233 13.47 -1.54 -26.80
N VAL A 234 14.48 -1.71 -27.68
CA VAL A 234 15.55 -2.69 -27.50
C VAL A 234 16.46 -2.34 -26.30
N SER A 235 16.81 -1.06 -26.12
CA SER A 235 17.61 -0.61 -24.99
C SER A 235 16.93 -0.84 -23.63
N LEU A 236 15.61 -0.60 -23.54
CA LEU A 236 14.82 -0.86 -22.33
C LEU A 236 14.75 -2.35 -21.97
N LEU A 237 14.77 -3.25 -22.95
CA LEU A 237 14.75 -4.70 -22.70
C LEU A 237 16.05 -5.23 -22.05
N GLY A 238 17.16 -4.51 -22.14
CA GLY A 238 18.38 -4.82 -21.38
C GLY A 238 18.25 -4.58 -19.86
N ALA A 239 17.25 -3.80 -19.44
CA ALA A 239 16.96 -3.51 -18.05
C ALA A 239 16.46 -4.73 -17.27
N VAL A 240 15.89 -5.73 -17.94
CA VAL A 240 15.37 -6.94 -17.28
C VAL A 240 16.45 -8.03 -17.28
N PRO A 241 16.79 -8.64 -16.13
CA PRO A 241 17.77 -9.73 -16.06
C PRO A 241 17.44 -10.87 -17.04
N ASP A 242 18.47 -11.40 -17.72
CA ASP A 242 18.29 -12.53 -18.63
C ASP A 242 18.06 -13.81 -17.84
N SER A 243 17.02 -14.56 -18.22
CA SER A 243 16.63 -15.84 -17.61
C SER A 243 17.17 -17.05 -18.35
N GLY A 244 17.92 -16.86 -19.45
CA GLY A 244 18.45 -17.94 -20.29
C GLY A 244 17.38 -18.72 -21.08
N ASN A 245 16.10 -18.59 -20.71
CA ASN A 245 14.98 -19.14 -21.44
C ASN A 245 14.65 -18.25 -22.65
N HIS A 246 15.17 -18.63 -23.81
CA HIS A 246 15.00 -17.90 -25.07
C HIS A 246 13.70 -18.21 -25.83
N TYR A 247 12.77 -18.98 -25.23
CA TYR A 247 11.52 -19.42 -25.86
C TYR A 247 10.37 -19.49 -24.85
N VAL A 248 9.19 -19.02 -25.25
CA VAL A 248 7.94 -19.36 -24.55
C VAL A 248 7.40 -20.67 -25.11
N GLN A 249 7.02 -21.60 -24.24
CA GLN A 249 6.16 -22.72 -24.64
C GLN A 249 4.72 -22.20 -24.80
N SER A 250 4.38 -21.75 -26.01
CA SER A 250 2.98 -21.59 -26.40
C SER A 250 2.30 -22.97 -26.41
N ASN A 251 1.12 -23.08 -25.81
CA ASN A 251 0.39 -24.33 -25.57
C ASN A 251 0.12 -25.11 -26.88
N GLY A 252 1.07 -25.97 -27.26
CA GLY A 252 0.96 -26.94 -28.36
C GLY A 252 1.42 -26.49 -29.75
N LYS A 253 1.86 -25.23 -29.98
CA LYS A 253 2.35 -24.79 -31.31
C LYS A 253 3.50 -23.78 -31.24
N ALA A 254 4.60 -24.13 -31.93
CA ALA A 254 5.79 -23.33 -32.25
C ALA A 254 6.50 -22.63 -31.07
N ARG A 255 7.80 -22.91 -30.91
CA ARG A 255 8.70 -22.11 -30.08
C ARG A 255 8.85 -20.71 -30.70
N VAL A 256 8.18 -19.72 -30.14
CA VAL A 256 8.40 -18.31 -30.49
C VAL A 256 9.68 -17.85 -29.80
N PRO A 257 10.69 -17.31 -30.52
CA PRO A 257 11.85 -16.72 -29.89
C PRO A 257 11.43 -15.53 -29.03
N LEU A 258 11.84 -15.52 -27.77
CA LEU A 258 11.78 -14.29 -26.97
C LEU A 258 12.79 -13.30 -27.53
N LEU A 259 12.44 -12.01 -27.56
CA LEU A 259 13.41 -10.97 -27.91
C LEU A 259 14.59 -11.08 -26.93
N ARG A 260 15.81 -11.24 -27.47
CA ARG A 260 16.99 -11.59 -26.68
C ARG A 260 17.25 -10.52 -25.62
N ARG A 261 16.98 -10.87 -24.37
CA ARG A 261 17.43 -10.09 -23.20
C ARG A 261 18.96 -10.11 -23.18
N THR A 262 19.58 -9.01 -22.75
CA THR A 262 21.00 -8.77 -23.02
C THR A 262 21.90 -9.79 -22.34
N GLY A 263 22.59 -10.62 -23.12
CA GLY A 263 23.53 -11.65 -22.61
C GLY A 263 24.82 -11.11 -21.97
N ASN A 264 24.91 -9.81 -21.69
CA ASN A 264 25.94 -9.19 -20.87
C ASN A 264 25.38 -7.90 -20.23
N ARG A 265 24.66 -8.04 -19.11
CA ARG A 265 24.05 -6.91 -18.38
C ARG A 265 25.09 -5.89 -17.90
N LYS A 266 26.27 -6.35 -17.49
CA LYS A 266 27.39 -5.51 -17.01
C LYS A 266 27.88 -4.55 -18.09
N LEU A 267 28.00 -5.00 -19.33
CA LEU A 267 28.31 -4.14 -20.48
C LEU A 267 27.17 -3.15 -20.76
N TRP A 268 25.92 -3.64 -20.87
CA TRP A 268 24.75 -2.79 -21.12
C TRP A 268 24.61 -1.65 -20.08
N LYS A 269 24.79 -1.97 -18.79
CA LYS A 269 24.74 -1.01 -17.69
C LYS A 269 25.85 0.05 -17.80
N ARG A 270 27.09 -0.38 -18.10
CA ARG A 270 28.21 0.54 -18.35
C ARG A 270 27.94 1.46 -19.53
N THR A 271 27.40 0.95 -20.64
CA THR A 271 27.02 1.77 -21.81
C THR A 271 25.94 2.80 -21.45
N CYS A 272 24.91 2.40 -20.70
CA CYS A 272 23.89 3.32 -20.21
C CYS A 272 24.50 4.41 -19.30
N TRP A 273 25.41 4.05 -18.41
CA TRP A 273 26.09 4.99 -17.50
C TRP A 273 26.96 5.99 -18.26
N SER A 274 27.75 5.54 -19.25
CA SER A 274 28.49 6.45 -20.13
C SER A 274 27.56 7.42 -20.86
N LEU A 275 26.45 6.92 -21.40
CA LEU A 275 25.46 7.72 -22.11
C LEU A 275 24.82 8.80 -21.22
N VAL A 276 24.39 8.48 -19.99
CA VAL A 276 23.73 9.48 -19.11
C VAL A 276 24.67 10.48 -18.43
N VAL A 277 25.99 10.26 -18.50
CA VAL A 277 26.99 11.24 -18.05
C VAL A 277 27.20 12.35 -19.08
N GLU A 278 26.96 12.08 -20.37
CA GLU A 278 27.09 13.09 -21.42
C GLU A 278 26.01 14.19 -21.27
N ARG A 279 26.44 15.46 -21.25
CA ARG A 279 25.55 16.62 -21.02
C ARG A 279 24.78 17.07 -22.26
N SER A 280 25.13 16.55 -23.44
CA SER A 280 24.46 16.84 -24.71
C SER A 280 23.10 16.14 -24.83
N LEU A 281 22.83 15.11 -24.04
CA LEU A 281 21.57 14.36 -24.08
C LEU A 281 20.46 15.06 -23.26
N PRO A 282 19.21 15.08 -23.76
CA PRO A 282 18.08 15.67 -23.08
C PRO A 282 17.91 15.18 -21.63
N PRO A 283 17.53 16.04 -20.67
CA PRO A 283 17.39 15.65 -19.26
C PRO A 283 16.46 14.46 -19.03
N MET A 284 15.36 14.37 -19.79
CA MET A 284 14.38 13.29 -19.64
C MET A 284 14.84 11.96 -20.25
N GLU A 285 15.59 12.00 -21.36
CA GLU A 285 16.24 10.82 -21.92
C GLU A 285 17.28 10.25 -20.94
N ARG A 286 18.07 11.13 -20.33
CA ARG A 286 19.00 10.77 -19.25
C ARG A 286 18.26 10.20 -18.03
N ALA A 287 17.06 10.68 -17.72
CA ALA A 287 16.22 10.12 -16.65
C ALA A 287 15.76 8.69 -16.96
N VAL A 288 15.33 8.41 -18.21
CA VAL A 288 14.92 7.07 -18.67
C VAL A 288 16.07 6.08 -18.57
N TYR A 289 17.23 6.37 -19.17
CA TYR A 289 18.39 5.49 -19.10
C TYR A 289 18.96 5.37 -17.67
N GLY A 290 18.88 6.45 -16.88
CA GLY A 290 19.29 6.44 -15.47
C GLY A 290 18.41 5.51 -14.62
N ALA A 291 17.10 5.59 -14.81
CA ALA A 291 16.12 4.77 -14.10
C ALA A 291 16.35 3.27 -14.30
N VAL A 292 16.52 2.84 -15.57
CA VAL A 292 16.71 1.42 -15.88
C VAL A 292 18.07 0.86 -15.50
N SER A 293 19.11 1.72 -15.46
CA SER A 293 20.49 1.31 -15.16
C SER A 293 20.91 1.58 -13.70
N GLY A 294 20.01 2.09 -12.86
CA GLY A 294 20.28 2.39 -11.45
C GLY A 294 21.21 3.60 -11.23
N HIS A 295 21.34 4.52 -12.18
CA HIS A 295 22.21 5.71 -12.05
C HIS A 295 21.46 6.89 -11.42
N LEU A 296 21.47 6.97 -10.08
CA LEU A 296 20.67 7.88 -9.26
C LEU A 296 20.63 9.32 -9.78
N SER A 297 21.79 9.96 -9.97
CA SER A 297 21.87 11.38 -10.34
C SER A 297 21.20 11.70 -11.68
N SER A 298 21.09 10.72 -12.59
CA SER A 298 20.35 10.88 -13.84
C SER A 298 18.86 10.60 -13.67
N THR A 299 18.48 9.53 -12.96
CA THR A 299 17.08 9.23 -12.59
C THR A 299 16.37 10.43 -11.96
N LEU A 300 17.06 11.17 -11.08
CA LEU A 300 16.53 12.34 -10.38
C LEU A 300 16.04 13.48 -11.31
N HIS A 301 16.40 13.50 -12.60
CA HIS A 301 15.87 14.52 -13.54
C HIS A 301 14.37 14.32 -13.81
N GLY A 302 13.87 13.08 -13.75
CA GLY A 302 12.44 12.75 -13.89
C GLY A 302 11.66 12.78 -12.57
N CYS A 303 12.30 12.53 -11.43
CA CYS A 303 11.66 12.52 -10.10
C CYS A 303 11.13 13.90 -9.68
N ARG A 304 9.95 13.95 -9.04
CA ARG A 304 9.26 15.19 -8.62
C ARG A 304 8.59 15.14 -7.24
N THR A 305 8.70 14.03 -6.53
CA THR A 305 8.12 13.82 -5.21
C THR A 305 9.07 13.03 -4.31
N TRP A 306 8.89 13.12 -2.99
CA TRP A 306 9.59 12.26 -2.03
C TRP A 306 9.48 10.75 -2.34
N GLU A 307 8.30 10.26 -2.79
CA GLU A 307 8.15 8.85 -3.20
C GLU A 307 9.02 8.51 -4.42
N ASP A 308 9.23 9.44 -5.35
CA ASP A 308 10.13 9.24 -6.50
C ASP A 308 11.60 9.23 -6.11
N TYR A 309 11.99 10.02 -5.11
CA TYR A 309 13.36 10.00 -4.58
C TYR A 309 13.62 8.71 -3.81
N LEU A 310 12.67 8.27 -2.97
CA LEU A 310 12.73 6.99 -2.29
C LEU A 310 12.88 5.83 -3.28
N TRP A 311 12.03 5.79 -4.31
CA TRP A 311 12.13 4.79 -5.38
C TRP A 311 13.46 4.85 -6.12
N ALA A 312 13.95 6.04 -6.49
CA ALA A 312 15.22 6.19 -7.21
C ALA A 312 16.43 5.76 -6.36
N CYS A 313 16.43 6.10 -5.07
CA CYS A 313 17.47 5.71 -4.12
C CYS A 313 17.45 4.20 -3.84
N ALA A 314 16.28 3.60 -3.62
CA ALA A 314 16.12 2.15 -3.45
C ALA A 314 16.51 1.37 -4.72
N SER A 315 16.11 1.87 -5.89
CA SER A 315 16.50 1.32 -7.20
C SER A 315 18.02 1.31 -7.36
N SER A 316 18.67 2.47 -7.20
CA SER A 316 20.12 2.61 -7.34
C SER A 316 20.90 1.74 -6.35
N ARG A 317 20.49 1.71 -5.07
CA ARG A 317 21.12 0.86 -4.04
C ARG A 317 20.92 -0.64 -4.31
N SER A 318 19.74 -1.07 -4.76
CA SER A 318 19.51 -2.47 -5.14
C SER A 318 20.37 -2.89 -6.34
N GLU A 319 20.49 -2.02 -7.34
CA GLU A 319 21.31 -2.24 -8.54
C GLU A 319 22.82 -2.23 -8.24
N ASP A 320 23.30 -1.39 -7.32
CA ASP A 320 24.68 -1.44 -6.81
C ASP A 320 24.97 -2.76 -6.07
N ARG A 321 24.06 -3.19 -5.19
CA ARG A 321 24.20 -4.44 -4.42
C ARG A 321 24.19 -5.68 -5.32
N PHE A 322 23.36 -5.70 -6.36
CA PHE A 322 23.43 -6.72 -7.42
C PHE A 322 24.75 -6.68 -8.18
N THR A 323 25.26 -5.49 -8.52
CA THR A 323 26.54 -5.34 -9.24
C THR A 323 27.71 -5.88 -8.42
N LYS A 324 27.74 -5.59 -7.11
CA LYS A 324 28.74 -6.14 -6.18
C LYS A 324 28.72 -7.67 -6.12
N LEU A 325 27.56 -8.32 -6.19
CA LEU A 325 27.49 -9.77 -6.32
C LEU A 325 28.08 -10.25 -7.65
N ILE A 326 27.76 -9.61 -8.78
CA ILE A 326 28.32 -9.97 -10.09
C ILE A 326 29.84 -9.82 -10.10
N ASP A 327 30.37 -8.70 -9.61
CA ASP A 327 31.81 -8.44 -9.53
C ASP A 327 32.51 -9.47 -8.63
N TRP A 328 31.93 -9.80 -7.47
CA TRP A 328 32.45 -10.82 -6.56
C TRP A 328 32.49 -12.22 -7.20
N LEU A 329 31.45 -12.60 -7.95
CA LEU A 329 31.42 -13.86 -8.70
C LEU A 329 32.46 -13.86 -9.83
N ASP A 330 32.57 -12.77 -10.60
CA ASP A 330 33.51 -12.63 -11.74
C ASP A 330 34.98 -12.83 -11.31
N ASP A 331 35.33 -12.48 -10.07
CA ASP A 331 36.65 -12.76 -9.46
C ASP A 331 36.92 -14.26 -9.19
N GLY A 332 35.97 -15.15 -9.53
CA GLY A 332 36.05 -16.60 -9.37
C GLY A 332 35.52 -17.12 -8.03
N ASN A 333 34.95 -16.25 -7.20
CA ASN A 333 34.37 -16.66 -5.93
C ASN A 333 33.03 -17.38 -6.14
N VAL A 334 32.62 -18.13 -5.11
CA VAL A 334 31.34 -18.83 -5.04
C VAL A 334 30.58 -18.28 -3.84
N VAL A 335 29.26 -18.14 -3.96
CA VAL A 335 28.40 -17.68 -2.86
C VAL A 335 27.34 -18.75 -2.59
N THR A 336 27.24 -19.19 -1.34
CA THR A 336 26.16 -20.09 -0.90
C THR A 336 25.04 -19.31 -0.22
N SER A 337 23.83 -19.87 -0.19
CA SER A 337 22.71 -19.31 0.56
C SER A 337 23.06 -19.12 2.05
N ALA A 338 23.85 -20.03 2.63
CA ALA A 338 24.29 -19.95 4.01
C ALA A 338 25.22 -18.75 4.28
N ASP A 339 26.09 -18.38 3.33
CA ASP A 339 26.99 -17.22 3.49
C ASP A 339 26.19 -15.92 3.53
N LEU A 340 25.27 -15.74 2.59
CA LEU A 340 24.37 -14.58 2.54
C LEU A 340 23.45 -14.55 3.77
N HIS A 341 22.79 -15.66 4.11
CA HIS A 341 21.95 -15.72 5.31
C HIS A 341 22.72 -15.38 6.59
N ASN A 342 24.00 -15.73 6.68
CA ASN A 342 24.85 -15.37 7.83
C ASN A 342 25.24 -13.88 7.84
N GLN A 343 25.47 -13.27 6.67
CA GLN A 343 25.77 -11.85 6.54
C GLN A 343 24.53 -10.96 6.72
N SER A 344 23.36 -11.39 6.20
CA SER A 344 22.09 -10.67 6.25
C SER A 344 21.08 -11.27 7.25
N ARG A 345 21.54 -11.81 8.38
CA ARG A 345 20.64 -12.34 9.44
C ARG A 345 19.66 -11.27 9.92
N GLN A 346 20.19 -10.05 10.07
CA GLN A 346 19.47 -8.82 10.37
C GLN A 346 19.49 -7.91 9.14
N ILE A 347 18.50 -7.03 9.07
CA ILE A 347 18.41 -5.98 8.04
C ILE A 347 19.44 -4.90 8.37
N GLU A 348 20.17 -4.42 7.37
CA GLU A 348 21.19 -3.39 7.52
C GLU A 348 20.53 -2.00 7.70
N THR A 349 19.92 -1.77 8.88
CA THR A 349 19.13 -0.57 9.19
C THR A 349 19.88 0.73 8.97
N GLU A 350 21.20 0.76 9.11
CA GLU A 350 22.01 1.95 8.85
C GLU A 350 22.06 2.31 7.35
N LEU A 351 22.08 1.33 6.43
CA LEU A 351 21.97 1.61 4.99
C LEU A 351 20.60 2.23 4.63
N PHE A 352 19.54 1.81 5.33
CA PHE A 352 18.22 2.43 5.20
C PHE A 352 18.20 3.83 5.80
N ARG A 353 18.86 4.06 6.94
CA ARG A 353 18.99 5.39 7.56
C ARG A 353 19.76 6.36 6.66
N GLU A 354 20.89 5.95 6.10
CA GLU A 354 21.63 6.68 5.06
C GLU A 354 20.75 6.98 3.85
N MET A 355 19.97 6.00 3.37
CA MET A 355 19.05 6.18 2.25
C MET A 355 17.98 7.23 2.54
N PHE A 356 17.35 7.20 3.71
CA PHE A 356 16.34 8.19 4.08
C PHE A 356 16.96 9.58 4.30
N ASN A 357 18.19 9.66 4.81
CA ASN A 357 18.94 10.92 4.91
C ASN A 357 19.23 11.52 3.54
N ASP A 358 19.66 10.72 2.55
CA ASP A 358 19.84 11.16 1.16
C ASP A 358 18.53 11.66 0.55
N VAL A 359 17.45 10.89 0.70
CA VAL A 359 16.12 11.23 0.17
C VAL A 359 15.63 12.57 0.74
N ASN A 360 15.75 12.77 2.07
CA ASN A 360 15.36 14.02 2.72
C ASN A 360 16.29 15.18 2.31
N SER A 361 17.59 14.93 2.13
CA SER A 361 18.53 15.93 1.60
C SER A 361 18.16 16.37 0.18
N ILE A 362 17.78 15.43 -0.70
CA ILE A 362 17.33 15.72 -2.06
C ILE A 362 16.03 16.52 -2.07
N ALA A 363 15.04 16.15 -1.24
CA ALA A 363 13.79 16.88 -1.11
C ALA A 363 14.01 18.33 -0.64
N ASN A 364 14.81 18.52 0.41
CA ASN A 364 15.16 19.83 0.96
C ASN A 364 15.91 20.71 -0.08
N GLN A 365 16.87 20.14 -0.81
CA GLN A 365 17.60 20.87 -1.87
C GLN A 365 16.69 21.34 -3.01
N ARG A 366 15.58 20.62 -3.27
CA ARG A 366 14.64 20.92 -4.35
C ARG A 366 13.51 21.85 -3.97
N GLN A 367 13.43 22.25 -2.69
CA GLN A 367 12.35 23.09 -2.17
C GLN A 367 10.97 22.51 -2.55
N GLU A 368 10.81 21.19 -2.45
CA GLU A 368 9.46 20.65 -2.30
C GLU A 368 8.88 21.31 -1.06
N ALA A 369 7.74 21.99 -1.22
CA ALA A 369 7.15 22.77 -0.15
C ALA A 369 6.93 21.87 1.07
N ASP A 370 7.17 22.41 2.27
CA ASP A 370 6.92 21.73 3.55
C ASP A 370 5.42 21.46 3.71
N ASP A 371 4.94 20.43 3.01
CA ASP A 371 3.60 19.90 3.15
C ASP A 371 3.63 19.01 4.40
N GLU A 372 3.10 19.54 5.50
CA GLU A 372 3.05 18.89 6.81
C GLU A 372 2.47 17.46 6.72
N PHE A 373 1.56 17.21 5.78
CA PHE A 373 1.08 15.87 5.45
C PHE A 373 2.21 14.98 4.93
N GLN A 374 2.90 15.41 3.86
CA GLN A 374 3.99 14.65 3.23
C GLN A 374 5.09 14.33 4.25
N ALA A 375 5.52 15.31 5.06
CA ALA A 375 6.50 15.09 6.12
C ALA A 375 6.04 14.05 7.16
N THR A 376 4.77 14.13 7.60
CA THR A 376 4.16 13.17 8.54
C THR A 376 4.16 11.75 7.96
N PHE A 377 3.64 11.57 6.74
CA PHE A 377 3.53 10.25 6.12
C PHE A 377 4.90 9.66 5.78
N SER A 378 5.85 10.47 5.29
CA SER A 378 7.23 10.06 5.07
C SER A 378 7.90 9.59 6.36
N SER A 379 7.74 10.29 7.49
CA SER A 379 8.27 9.87 8.79
C SER A 379 7.68 8.52 9.23
N ILE A 380 6.36 8.35 9.14
CA ILE A 380 5.66 7.09 9.46
C ILE A 380 6.20 5.93 8.63
N ILE A 381 6.41 6.13 7.32
CA ILE A 381 6.98 5.12 6.40
C ILE A 381 8.43 4.78 6.78
N CYS A 382 9.27 5.79 7.04
CA CYS A 382 10.66 5.61 7.45
C CYS A 382 10.79 4.79 8.73
N HIS A 383 10.08 5.16 9.80
CA HIS A 383 10.16 4.44 11.08
C HIS A 383 9.64 3.00 10.97
N PHE A 384 8.59 2.75 10.18
CA PHE A 384 8.11 1.39 9.94
C PHE A 384 9.13 0.51 9.20
N ILE A 385 9.80 1.05 8.17
CA ILE A 385 10.85 0.33 7.43
C ILE A 385 12.05 0.06 8.35
N LEU A 386 12.50 1.07 9.12
CA LEU A 386 13.58 0.96 10.10
C LEU A 386 13.25 0.07 11.32
N GLN A 387 12.01 -0.41 11.44
CA GLN A 387 11.48 -1.18 12.57
C GLN A 387 11.48 -0.42 13.91
N GLU A 388 11.49 0.92 13.84
CA GLU A 388 11.39 1.83 14.98
C GLU A 388 9.90 2.05 15.35
N TYR A 389 9.21 0.97 15.71
CA TYR A 389 7.75 0.97 15.88
C TYR A 389 7.25 1.92 16.97
N GLU A 390 7.99 2.07 18.08
CA GLU A 390 7.64 3.02 19.15
C GLU A 390 7.74 4.47 18.66
N ASN A 391 8.85 4.83 17.99
CA ASN A 391 9.04 6.15 17.36
C ASN A 391 7.92 6.47 16.36
N MET A 392 7.51 5.50 15.54
CA MET A 392 6.40 5.64 14.59
C MET A 392 5.10 6.05 15.30
N VAL A 393 4.78 5.42 16.44
CA VAL A 393 3.56 5.72 17.21
C VAL A 393 3.66 7.05 17.94
N GLU A 394 4.84 7.42 18.47
CA GLU A 394 5.09 8.75 19.04
C GLU A 394 4.89 9.88 18.02
N GLN A 395 5.52 9.77 16.84
CA GLN A 395 5.38 10.77 15.78
C GLN A 395 3.93 10.89 15.29
N GLY A 396 3.22 9.77 15.13
CA GLY A 396 1.80 9.82 14.78
C GLY A 396 0.90 10.39 15.87
N SER A 397 1.24 10.22 17.16
CA SER A 397 0.54 10.88 18.26
C SER A 397 0.71 12.41 18.21
N LEU A 398 1.92 12.90 17.93
CA LEU A 398 2.18 14.34 17.74
C LEU A 398 1.46 14.87 16.48
N ALA A 399 1.45 14.10 15.40
CA ALA A 399 0.82 14.48 14.14
C ALA A 399 -0.70 14.66 14.24
N ILE A 400 -1.41 13.95 15.13
CA ILE A 400 -2.86 14.15 15.36
C ILE A 400 -3.17 15.61 15.75
N GLU A 401 -2.29 16.25 16.52
CA GLU A 401 -2.46 17.65 16.93
C GLU A 401 -2.03 18.65 15.85
N LEU A 402 -1.08 18.27 14.98
CA LEU A 402 -0.40 19.19 14.06
C LEU A 402 -0.88 19.12 12.60
N ILE A 403 -1.28 17.97 12.07
CA ILE A 403 -1.43 17.69 10.61
C ILE A 403 -2.34 18.64 9.81
N SER A 404 -3.28 19.34 10.46
CA SER A 404 -4.11 20.35 9.79
C SER A 404 -4.80 21.27 10.79
N ALA A 405 -5.16 22.48 10.37
CA ALA A 405 -6.14 23.30 11.07
C ALA A 405 -7.58 22.76 10.95
N ASP A 406 -7.87 21.97 9.90
CA ASP A 406 -9.21 21.45 9.62
C ASP A 406 -9.55 20.25 10.53
N VAL A 407 -10.62 20.39 11.32
CA VAL A 407 -11.12 19.38 12.25
C VAL A 407 -11.54 18.09 11.51
N THR A 408 -12.09 18.20 10.29
CA THR A 408 -12.54 17.04 9.51
C THR A 408 -11.38 16.18 9.04
N VAL A 409 -10.27 16.82 8.65
CA VAL A 409 -9.03 16.15 8.25
C VAL A 409 -8.39 15.48 9.47
N LYS A 410 -8.29 16.19 10.60
CA LYS A 410 -7.79 15.66 11.87
C LYS A 410 -8.57 14.42 12.34
N ASP A 411 -9.89 14.46 12.27
CA ASP A 411 -10.76 13.35 12.66
C ASP A 411 -10.54 12.11 11.77
N GLN A 412 -10.29 12.31 10.47
CA GLN A 412 -9.96 11.22 9.54
C GLN A 412 -8.53 10.68 9.70
N PHE A 413 -7.53 11.54 9.97
CA PHE A 413 -6.18 11.08 10.28
C PHE A 413 -6.14 10.29 11.60
N CYS A 414 -6.88 10.76 12.62
CA CYS A 414 -7.03 10.06 13.89
C CYS A 414 -7.68 8.67 13.71
N ARG A 415 -8.72 8.55 12.85
CA ARG A 415 -9.26 7.24 12.43
C ARG A 415 -8.17 6.36 11.82
N PHE A 416 -7.49 6.86 10.79
CA PHE A 416 -6.43 6.12 10.09
C PHE A 416 -5.39 5.58 11.08
N PHE A 417 -4.77 6.48 11.85
CA PHE A 417 -3.64 6.12 12.70
C PHE A 417 -4.05 5.22 13.87
N CYS A 418 -5.25 5.39 14.43
CA CYS A 418 -5.79 4.44 15.41
C CYS A 418 -5.87 3.01 14.85
N HIS A 419 -6.31 2.81 13.60
CA HIS A 419 -6.36 1.46 13.01
C HIS A 419 -4.97 0.91 12.65
N VAL A 420 -4.02 1.76 12.25
CA VAL A 420 -2.61 1.34 12.06
C VAL A 420 -2.05 0.79 13.37
N VAL A 421 -2.20 1.56 14.44
CA VAL A 421 -1.73 1.24 15.79
C VAL A 421 -2.41 -0.01 16.37
N LEU A 422 -3.71 -0.20 16.14
CA LEU A 422 -4.40 -1.46 16.48
C LEU A 422 -3.84 -2.66 15.70
N THR A 423 -3.49 -2.48 14.43
CA THR A 423 -2.91 -3.53 13.61
C THR A 423 -1.48 -3.88 14.06
N MET A 424 -0.70 -2.89 14.50
CA MET A 424 0.61 -3.10 15.13
C MET A 424 0.49 -3.86 16.45
N LEU A 425 -0.52 -3.57 17.27
CA LEU A 425 -0.82 -4.34 18.48
C LEU A 425 -1.21 -5.80 18.15
N GLN A 426 -2.00 -6.02 17.10
CA GLN A 426 -2.35 -7.37 16.64
C GLN A 426 -1.12 -8.16 16.15
N LEU A 427 -0.18 -7.49 15.49
CA LEU A 427 1.13 -8.03 15.08
C LEU A 427 2.14 -8.14 16.24
N LYS A 428 1.78 -7.74 17.48
CA LYS A 428 2.64 -7.71 18.67
C LYS A 428 3.91 -6.84 18.51
N LEU A 429 3.83 -5.80 17.70
CA LEU A 429 4.93 -4.85 17.47
C LEU A 429 5.00 -3.73 18.52
N ILE A 430 3.94 -3.57 19.30
CA ILE A 430 3.80 -2.61 20.40
C ILE A 430 2.99 -3.23 21.53
N GLU A 431 3.19 -2.74 22.75
CA GLU A 431 2.42 -3.16 23.93
C GLU A 431 1.19 -2.28 24.17
N ASN A 432 0.16 -2.86 24.80
CA ASN A 432 -1.09 -2.14 25.11
C ASN A 432 -0.99 -1.19 26.33
N GLU A 433 0.13 -1.23 27.07
CA GLU A 433 0.45 -0.29 28.15
C GLU A 433 1.24 0.92 27.65
N PHE A 434 1.66 0.94 26.37
CA PHE A 434 2.41 2.05 25.78
C PHE A 434 1.60 3.35 25.79
N GLU A 435 2.17 4.43 26.33
CA GLU A 435 1.44 5.67 26.59
C GLU A 435 0.95 6.36 25.28
N PRO A 436 1.77 6.52 24.22
CA PRO A 436 1.30 7.02 22.93
C PRO A 436 0.15 6.20 22.33
N PHE A 437 0.19 4.86 22.42
CA PHE A 437 -0.91 3.98 22.00
C PHE A 437 -2.23 4.38 22.69
N ARG A 438 -2.18 4.58 24.02
CA ARG A 438 -3.33 5.00 24.82
C ARG A 438 -3.85 6.38 24.36
N ILE A 439 -2.96 7.35 24.18
CA ILE A 439 -3.31 8.72 23.78
C ILE A 439 -4.06 8.73 22.44
N ILE A 440 -3.60 7.94 21.45
CA ILE A 440 -4.23 7.85 20.13
C ILE A 440 -5.64 7.24 20.22
N VAL A 441 -5.83 6.20 21.03
CA VAL A 441 -7.14 5.58 21.23
C VAL A 441 -8.08 6.51 22.01
N GLU A 442 -7.61 7.24 23.03
CA GLU A 442 -8.42 8.24 23.75
C GLU A 442 -8.85 9.39 22.82
N HIS A 443 -7.97 9.89 21.94
CA HIS A 443 -8.33 10.87 20.91
C HIS A 443 -9.39 10.33 19.95
N TYR A 444 -9.23 9.12 19.44
CA TYR A 444 -10.20 8.53 18.51
C TYR A 444 -11.57 8.28 19.17
N LEU A 445 -11.60 7.89 20.45
CA LEU A 445 -12.85 7.83 21.23
C LEU A 445 -13.52 9.20 21.38
N ALA A 446 -12.75 10.28 21.50
CA ALA A 446 -13.28 11.65 21.49
C ALA A 446 -13.87 12.03 20.12
N VAL A 447 -13.23 11.63 19.01
CA VAL A 447 -13.79 11.78 17.64
C VAL A 447 -15.12 11.03 17.50
N LEU A 448 -15.17 9.75 17.89
CA LEU A 448 -16.41 8.95 17.86
C LEU A 448 -17.51 9.51 18.77
N SER A 449 -17.16 10.31 19.79
CA SER A 449 -18.13 10.95 20.70
C SER A 449 -18.84 12.16 20.07
N LYS A 450 -18.27 12.76 19.00
CA LYS A 450 -18.89 13.90 18.29
C LYS A 450 -20.18 13.52 17.57
N ASN A 451 -20.25 12.30 17.02
CA ASN A 451 -21.41 11.82 16.24
C ASN A 451 -22.19 10.74 17.02
N ARG A 452 -23.48 11.00 17.26
CA ARG A 452 -24.37 10.09 18.01
C ARG A 452 -24.46 8.68 17.44
N ARG A 453 -24.27 8.50 16.12
CA ARG A 453 -24.31 7.18 15.47
C ARG A 453 -23.11 6.31 15.83
N HIS A 454 -21.99 6.92 16.22
CA HIS A 454 -20.70 6.26 16.45
C HIS A 454 -20.45 5.85 17.90
N LEU A 455 -21.29 6.27 18.85
CA LEU A 455 -21.18 5.81 20.25
C LEU A 455 -21.27 4.27 20.36
N LEU A 456 -22.00 3.60 19.46
CA LEU A 456 -22.12 2.13 19.43
C LEU A 456 -20.82 1.43 19.00
N LEU A 457 -19.85 2.16 18.42
CA LEU A 457 -18.56 1.64 17.99
C LEU A 457 -17.54 1.64 19.15
N GLN A 458 -17.66 2.60 20.08
CA GLN A 458 -16.71 2.85 21.18
C GLN A 458 -16.39 1.63 22.08
N PRO A 459 -17.36 0.78 22.50
CA PRO A 459 -17.09 -0.35 23.40
C PRO A 459 -15.99 -1.30 22.91
N PHE A 460 -15.84 -1.43 21.59
CA PHE A 460 -14.82 -2.27 20.99
C PHE A 460 -13.41 -1.70 21.23
N TYR A 461 -13.21 -0.42 20.96
CA TYR A 461 -11.91 0.25 21.07
C TYR A 461 -11.45 0.36 22.52
N ILE A 462 -12.36 0.61 23.46
CA ILE A 462 -12.08 0.54 24.91
C ILE A 462 -11.66 -0.88 25.31
N GLY A 463 -12.22 -1.90 24.66
CA GLY A 463 -11.85 -3.30 24.85
C GLY A 463 -10.36 -3.60 24.61
N GLN A 464 -9.64 -2.78 23.83
CA GLN A 464 -8.24 -2.97 23.47
C GLN A 464 -7.25 -2.31 24.47
N LEU A 465 -7.71 -1.39 25.31
CA LEU A 465 -6.87 -0.71 26.32
C LEU A 465 -6.44 -1.65 27.46
N SER A 466 -5.60 -1.17 28.38
CA SER A 466 -5.25 -1.90 29.61
C SER A 466 -6.40 -1.91 30.62
N SER A 467 -6.52 -3.00 31.40
CA SER A 467 -7.68 -3.27 32.28
C SER A 467 -7.94 -2.20 33.34
N SER A 468 -6.90 -1.48 33.78
CA SER A 468 -6.99 -0.37 34.74
C SER A 468 -7.73 0.84 34.17
N ARG A 469 -7.62 1.09 32.86
CA ARG A 469 -8.20 2.27 32.19
C ARG A 469 -9.57 2.01 31.59
N LYS A 470 -9.89 0.75 31.23
CA LYS A 470 -11.22 0.36 30.71
C LYS A 470 -12.35 0.88 31.59
N SER A 471 -12.26 0.67 32.91
CA SER A 471 -13.28 1.05 33.88
C SER A 471 -13.55 2.56 33.92
N GLU A 472 -12.52 3.39 33.85
CA GLU A 472 -12.65 4.85 33.92
C GLU A 472 -13.29 5.44 32.65
N ILE A 473 -12.89 4.95 31.47
CA ILE A 473 -13.47 5.39 30.19
C ILE A 473 -14.89 4.88 30.01
N TYR A 474 -15.17 3.61 30.38
CA TYR A 474 -16.54 3.10 30.42
C TYR A 474 -17.44 3.92 31.38
N ALA A 475 -16.92 4.35 32.53
CA ALA A 475 -17.67 5.21 33.46
C ALA A 475 -18.00 6.58 32.83
N LYS A 476 -17.04 7.23 32.16
CA LYS A 476 -17.25 8.51 31.45
C LYS A 476 -18.33 8.40 30.36
N ILE A 477 -18.32 7.32 29.57
CA ILE A 477 -19.31 7.11 28.50
C ILE A 477 -20.70 6.80 29.07
N LEU A 478 -20.78 5.96 30.11
CA LEU A 478 -22.05 5.68 30.79
C LEU A 478 -22.65 6.93 31.44
N GLN A 479 -21.82 7.84 31.97
CA GLN A 479 -22.27 9.14 32.49
C GLN A 479 -22.93 10.00 31.39
N GLY A 480 -22.35 10.03 30.19
CA GLY A 480 -22.95 10.72 29.03
C GLY A 480 -24.28 10.11 28.58
N ILE A 481 -24.38 8.78 28.56
CA ILE A 481 -25.62 8.06 28.21
C ILE A 481 -26.72 8.29 29.26
N TYR A 482 -26.38 8.33 30.55
CA TYR A 482 -27.35 8.59 31.62
C TYR A 482 -27.97 9.99 31.54
N PHE A 483 -27.16 11.01 31.24
CA PHE A 483 -27.65 12.38 31.01
C PHE A 483 -28.59 12.48 29.80
N PHE A 484 -28.40 11.62 28.80
CA PHE A 484 -29.24 11.58 27.60
C PHE A 484 -30.63 10.99 27.86
N PHE A 485 -30.73 9.95 28.69
CA PHE A 485 -32.02 9.40 29.13
C PHE A 485 -32.83 10.39 29.98
N LEU A 486 -32.17 11.24 30.78
CA LEU A 486 -32.82 12.33 31.49
C LEU A 486 -33.43 13.35 30.52
N PHE A 487 -32.70 13.81 29.51
CA PHE A 487 -33.18 14.82 28.55
C PHE A 487 -34.36 14.35 27.67
N PHE A 488 -34.49 13.04 27.42
CA PHE A 488 -35.67 12.47 26.74
C PHE A 488 -36.86 12.23 27.69
N SER A 489 -36.66 12.23 29.01
CA SER A 489 -37.72 11.96 29.99
C SER A 489 -38.70 13.12 30.19
N ASP A 490 -38.32 14.34 29.79
CA ASP A 490 -39.16 15.56 29.92
C ASP A 490 -40.37 15.60 28.97
N ASN A 491 -40.51 14.65 28.03
CA ASN A 491 -41.66 14.61 27.10
C ASN A 491 -42.42 13.27 27.02
N LEU A 492 -42.06 12.22 27.77
CA LEU A 492 -42.99 11.12 28.05
C LEU A 492 -42.61 10.34 29.31
N PHE A 493 -43.56 10.23 30.25
CA PHE A 493 -43.39 9.55 31.53
C PHE A 493 -43.20 8.02 31.35
N PHE A 494 -41.96 7.54 31.32
CA PHE A 494 -41.61 6.13 31.59
C PHE A 494 -40.22 6.01 32.20
N TRP A 495 -40.15 6.00 33.54
CA TRP A 495 -38.92 5.68 34.27
C TRP A 495 -38.55 4.20 34.08
N PHE A 496 -37.48 3.92 33.33
CA PHE A 496 -36.76 2.65 33.37
C PHE A 496 -35.51 2.80 34.23
N PHE A 497 -35.63 2.50 35.51
CA PHE A 497 -34.49 2.57 36.45
C PHE A 497 -33.70 1.25 36.40
N LEU A 498 -32.60 1.24 35.64
CA LEU A 498 -31.65 0.11 35.65
C LEU A 498 -30.71 0.25 36.85
N HIS A 499 -31.16 -0.23 38.01
CA HIS A 499 -30.48 0.01 39.29
C HIS A 499 -29.25 -0.87 39.51
N PHE A 500 -28.13 -0.59 38.80
CA PHE A 500 -26.84 -1.21 39.12
C PHE A 500 -26.26 -0.62 40.41
N ARG A 501 -26.46 -1.33 41.52
CA ARG A 501 -25.89 -0.99 42.82
C ARG A 501 -24.60 -1.78 43.03
N CYS A 502 -23.45 -1.12 42.91
CA CYS A 502 -22.17 -1.71 43.30
C CYS A 502 -22.21 -2.12 44.77
N TYR A 503 -22.08 -3.42 45.03
CA TYR A 503 -21.71 -3.94 46.34
C TYR A 503 -20.47 -4.81 46.18
N GLY A 504 -19.41 -4.41 46.87
CA GLY A 504 -18.32 -5.33 47.21
C GLY A 504 -18.81 -6.40 48.19
N THR A 505 -18.06 -7.49 48.28
CA THR A 505 -18.37 -8.74 48.99
C THR A 505 -19.46 -9.58 48.30
N GLY A 506 -19.10 -10.84 47.97
CA GLY A 506 -19.83 -11.61 46.97
C GLY A 506 -21.01 -12.42 47.50
N ARG A 507 -22.02 -12.59 46.65
CA ARG A 507 -22.83 -13.80 46.46
C ARG A 507 -23.61 -13.71 45.14
N THR A 508 -24.08 -14.86 44.66
CA THR A 508 -24.56 -15.13 43.29
C THR A 508 -25.78 -14.34 42.84
N LEU A 509 -25.79 -13.92 41.56
CA LEU A 509 -26.98 -13.35 40.90
C LEU A 509 -28.09 -14.40 40.68
N ARG A 510 -29.34 -13.96 40.83
CA ARG A 510 -30.50 -14.51 40.10
C ARG A 510 -31.22 -13.35 39.42
N VAL A 511 -31.52 -13.50 38.13
CA VAL A 511 -32.33 -12.57 37.35
C VAL A 511 -33.81 -12.90 37.58
N LEU A 512 -34.65 -11.88 37.71
CA LEU A 512 -36.10 -12.02 37.86
C LEU A 512 -36.78 -11.16 36.79
N GLU A 513 -37.54 -11.80 35.90
CA GLU A 513 -38.39 -11.14 34.92
C GLU A 513 -39.61 -10.51 35.60
N LEU A 514 -40.06 -9.36 35.10
CA LEU A 514 -41.41 -8.85 35.38
C LEU A 514 -42.06 -8.33 34.10
N TRP A 515 -43.14 -8.99 33.70
CA TRP A 515 -43.92 -8.68 32.51
C TRP A 515 -44.97 -7.58 32.76
N ARG A 516 -45.42 -6.97 31.66
CA ARG A 516 -46.14 -5.68 31.65
C ARG A 516 -47.65 -5.85 31.83
N ASN A 517 -48.28 -4.97 32.61
CA ASN A 517 -49.71 -5.00 32.88
C ASN A 517 -50.50 -4.04 31.96
N ARG A 518 -51.52 -4.52 31.22
CA ARG A 518 -52.56 -3.69 30.56
C ARG A 518 -53.90 -4.43 30.56
N ARG A 519 -54.97 -3.70 30.91
CA ARG A 519 -56.35 -4.19 31.09
C ARG A 519 -57.08 -4.38 29.76
N TYR A 520 -57.94 -5.39 29.67
CA TYR A 520 -59.23 -5.33 28.96
C TYR A 520 -60.33 -6.04 29.79
N ARG A 521 -61.60 -5.83 29.44
CA ARG A 521 -62.79 -6.01 30.31
C ARG A 521 -63.32 -7.46 30.39
N HIS A 522 -64.06 -7.73 31.49
CA HIS A 522 -65.18 -8.69 31.70
C HIS A 522 -65.48 -9.73 30.59
N VAL A 523 -65.67 -11.04 30.85
CA VAL A 523 -66.67 -11.72 31.71
C VAL A 523 -66.23 -13.20 31.88
N GLY A 524 -66.56 -13.89 33.00
CA GLY A 524 -66.71 -15.35 32.97
C GLY A 524 -65.95 -16.20 34.01
N ASN A 525 -66.50 -16.28 35.23
CA ASN A 525 -66.67 -17.47 36.08
C ASN A 525 -65.58 -18.57 36.24
N VAL A 526 -65.24 -18.79 37.52
CA VAL A 526 -65.06 -20.08 38.24
C VAL A 526 -63.66 -20.74 38.27
N GLU A 527 -63.12 -20.68 39.49
CA GLU A 527 -62.03 -21.43 40.16
C GLU A 527 -62.14 -22.99 40.15
N PRO A 528 -61.29 -23.78 40.86
CA PRO A 528 -59.82 -23.87 40.79
C PRO A 528 -59.29 -25.34 40.90
N SER A 529 -57.98 -25.57 40.81
CA SER A 529 -57.21 -26.58 41.60
C SER A 529 -55.72 -26.52 41.23
N PHE A 530 -54.79 -26.30 42.18
CA PHE A 530 -54.05 -27.31 42.96
C PHE A 530 -53.44 -28.47 42.13
N ALA A 531 -52.22 -28.96 42.38
CA ALA A 531 -51.04 -28.44 43.10
C ALA A 531 -49.81 -29.33 42.80
N TRP A 532 -48.64 -28.74 43.04
CA TRP A 532 -47.30 -29.33 43.25
C TRP A 532 -47.21 -30.85 43.52
N ASN A 533 -46.23 -31.54 42.92
CA ASN A 533 -44.99 -31.88 43.63
C ASN A 533 -43.89 -32.60 42.81
N ASN A 534 -42.66 -32.18 43.07
CA ASN A 534 -41.42 -32.96 43.22
C ASN A 534 -40.88 -33.90 42.10
N CYS A 535 -39.66 -33.55 41.66
CA CYS A 535 -38.66 -34.49 41.14
C CYS A 535 -38.27 -35.56 42.18
N PRO A 536 -37.50 -36.58 41.77
CA PRO A 536 -36.11 -36.56 42.24
C PRO A 536 -35.06 -36.66 41.11
N LYS A 537 -33.80 -36.42 41.49
CA LYS A 537 -32.60 -36.42 40.62
C LYS A 537 -31.89 -37.79 40.63
N SER A 538 -30.82 -37.85 39.82
CA SER A 538 -29.69 -38.80 39.85
C SER A 538 -29.97 -40.23 39.35
N THR A 539 -29.04 -40.95 38.71
CA THR A 539 -27.57 -40.75 38.63
C THR A 539 -26.97 -41.37 37.35
N ASN A 540 -25.72 -40.98 37.04
CA ASN A 540 -24.79 -41.58 36.07
C ASN A 540 -24.88 -43.11 35.89
N ILE A 541 -24.52 -43.61 34.70
CA ILE A 541 -23.35 -44.49 34.48
C ILE A 541 -23.02 -44.63 32.97
N THR A 542 -21.80 -45.10 32.70
CA THR A 542 -21.02 -45.07 31.46
C THR A 542 -21.24 -46.26 30.50
N SER A 543 -20.54 -46.19 29.35
CA SER A 543 -20.34 -47.23 28.31
C SER A 543 -21.50 -47.43 27.32
N GLY A 544 -21.26 -47.80 26.05
CA GLY A 544 -19.99 -47.89 25.33
C GLY A 544 -20.10 -48.73 24.04
N ALA A 545 -19.38 -48.32 22.98
CA ALA A 545 -19.14 -49.02 21.71
C ALA A 545 -20.35 -49.35 20.79
N GLY A 546 -20.10 -49.44 19.48
CA GLY A 546 -21.03 -50.11 18.55
C GLY A 546 -21.22 -49.47 17.17
N PHE A 547 -20.24 -49.63 16.28
CA PHE A 547 -20.39 -49.40 14.82
C PHE A 547 -21.68 -50.01 14.22
N ARG A 548 -22.30 -49.31 13.25
CA ARG A 548 -22.40 -49.81 11.86
C ARG A 548 -22.92 -48.75 10.89
N ALA A 549 -22.28 -48.69 9.72
CA ALA A 549 -22.79 -47.99 8.54
C ALA A 549 -23.64 -48.96 7.68
N ALA A 550 -24.60 -48.41 6.94
CA ALA A 550 -25.22 -49.06 5.79
C ALA A 550 -25.62 -47.99 4.75
N THR A 551 -25.20 -48.19 3.51
CA THR A 551 -25.48 -47.36 2.33
C THR A 551 -26.62 -47.95 1.49
N ILE A 552 -26.97 -47.29 0.36
CA ILE A 552 -28.00 -47.66 -0.64
C ILE A 552 -29.42 -47.31 -0.14
N GLY A 553 -30.36 -46.72 -0.87
CA GLY A 553 -30.43 -46.20 -2.26
C GLY A 553 -31.85 -45.59 -2.48
N GLU A 554 -32.27 -45.01 -3.61
CA GLU A 554 -31.65 -44.68 -4.91
C GLU A 554 -32.39 -43.43 -5.51
N ARG A 555 -32.28 -43.17 -6.84
CA ARG A 555 -33.14 -42.20 -7.57
C ARG A 555 -34.42 -42.88 -8.11
N PRO A 556 -35.41 -42.11 -8.56
CA PRO A 556 -35.72 -42.22 -9.99
C PRO A 556 -35.76 -40.89 -10.76
N THR A 557 -35.48 -41.01 -12.05
CA THR A 557 -35.48 -39.96 -13.08
C THR A 557 -36.82 -39.88 -13.83
N LEU A 558 -36.93 -38.81 -14.65
CA LEU A 558 -37.78 -38.61 -15.84
C LEU A 558 -39.02 -37.73 -15.61
N SER A 559 -39.45 -36.87 -16.55
CA SER A 559 -38.83 -36.29 -17.76
C SER A 559 -39.78 -35.23 -18.34
N GLY A 560 -39.26 -34.19 -18.99
CA GLY A 560 -40.05 -33.17 -19.68
C GLY A 560 -39.14 -32.10 -20.26
#